data_AF-A0A5Y7W8Z8-F1
#
_entry.id   AF-A0A5Y7W8Z8-F1
#
_cell.length_a   1.000
_cell.length_b   1.000
_cell.length_c   1.000
_cell.angle_alpha   90.00
_cell.angle_beta   90.00
_cell.angle_gamma   90.00
#
_symmetry.space_group_name_H-M   'P 1'
#
loop_
_entity.id
_entity.type
_entity.pdbx_description
1 polymer ?
#
loop_
_entity_poly.entity_id
_entity_poly.type
_entity_poly.pdbx_seq_one_letter_code
_entity_poly.pdbx_strand_id
1 'polypeptide(L)' 'MLQHNLSKVIKNDVNLLITLYFLLKTRQVSKAAQQLFLGQPAVSHQLARLRQLFDDPLLVRSAG' A
#
# COMPACT_ATOMS: atom_id res chain seq x y z
N MET A 1 -9.07 -18.31 -4.56
CA MET A 1 -9.34 -16.99 -5.20
C MET A 1 -8.26 -15.92 -4.93
N LEU A 2 -7.19 -16.19 -4.15
CA LEU A 2 -6.12 -15.23 -3.83
C LEU A 2 -4.95 -15.16 -4.85
N GLN A 3 -4.81 -16.14 -5.75
CA GLN A 3 -3.61 -16.25 -6.61
C GLN A 3 -3.60 -15.32 -7.84
N HIS A 4 -4.67 -14.56 -8.10
CA HIS A 4 -4.79 -13.73 -9.31
C HIS A 4 -4.41 -12.24 -9.12
N ASN A 5 -4.35 -11.73 -7.89
CA ASN A 5 -4.10 -10.30 -7.64
C ASN A 5 -2.61 -9.97 -7.53
N LEU A 6 -1.80 -10.83 -6.91
CA LEU A 6 -0.37 -10.56 -6.72
C LEU A 6 0.39 -10.43 -8.06
N SER A 7 0.06 -11.30 -9.02
CA SER A 7 0.63 -11.29 -10.37
C SER A 7 0.22 -10.04 -11.16
N LYS A 8 -0.98 -9.48 -10.93
CA LYS A 8 -1.38 -8.16 -11.47
C LYS A 8 -0.57 -7.03 -10.85
N VAL A 9 -0.31 -7.04 -9.55
CA VAL A 9 0.51 -5.99 -8.91
C VAL A 9 1.94 -6.02 -9.44
N ILE A 10 2.56 -7.21 -9.51
CA ILE A 10 3.92 -7.39 -10.05
C ILE A 10 4.02 -6.90 -11.50
N LYS A 11 3.01 -7.22 -12.34
CA LYS A 11 3.00 -6.76 -13.75
C LYS A 11 2.83 -5.25 -13.89
N ASN A 12 2.09 -4.60 -12.99
CA ASN A 12 1.71 -3.20 -13.17
C ASN A 12 2.62 -2.22 -12.42
N ASP A 13 3.11 -2.55 -11.22
CA ASP A 13 3.88 -1.59 -10.41
C ASP A 13 4.57 -2.24 -9.20
N VAL A 14 5.87 -2.56 -9.32
CA VAL A 14 6.68 -3.12 -8.22
C VAL A 14 6.73 -2.16 -7.02
N ASN A 15 6.62 -0.84 -7.25
CA ASN A 15 6.64 0.14 -6.17
C ASN A 15 5.43 -0.02 -5.24
N LEU A 16 4.29 -0.54 -5.72
CA LEU A 16 3.13 -0.79 -4.87
C LEU A 16 3.39 -1.91 -3.86
N LEU A 17 4.19 -2.93 -4.21
CA LEU A 17 4.56 -3.98 -3.27
C LEU A 17 5.52 -3.47 -2.19
N ILE A 18 6.47 -2.63 -2.59
CA ILE A 18 7.40 -1.98 -1.66
C ILE A 18 6.60 -1.09 -0.70
N THR A 19 5.69 -0.27 -1.22
CA THR A 19 4.82 0.58 -0.41
C THR A 19 3.93 -0.22 0.52
N LEU A 20 3.33 -1.31 0.05
CA LEU A 20 2.53 -2.21 0.89
C LEU A 20 3.35 -2.77 2.05
N TYR A 21 4.58 -3.23 1.80
CA TYR A 21 5.48 -3.73 2.85
C TYR A 21 5.74 -2.67 3.93
N PHE A 22 6.10 -1.44 3.56
CA PHE A 22 6.34 -0.38 4.53
C PHE A 22 5.08 0.06 5.27
N LEU A 23 3.93 0.09 4.60
CA LEU A 23 2.64 0.39 5.21
C LEU A 23 2.24 -0.67 6.25
N LEU A 24 2.43 -1.96 5.96
CA LEU A 24 2.19 -3.04 6.92
C LEU A 24 3.16 -3.01 8.11
N LYS A 25 4.43 -2.69 7.84
CA LYS A 25 5.48 -2.60 8.87
C LYS A 25 5.25 -1.42 9.82
N THR A 26 4.91 -0.25 9.29
CA THR A 26 4.80 0.99 10.06
C THR A 26 3.40 1.24 10.62
N ARG A 27 2.37 0.66 10.00
CA ARG A 27 0.95 0.91 10.26
C ARG A 27 0.56 2.39 10.25
N GLN A 28 1.37 3.23 9.63
CA GLN A 28 1.22 4.68 9.61
C GLN A 28 1.70 5.24 8.27
N VAL A 29 0.81 5.91 7.54
CA VAL A 29 1.09 6.44 6.19
C VAL A 29 2.27 7.42 6.21
N SER A 30 2.31 8.33 7.18
CA SER A 30 3.38 9.34 7.29
C SER A 30 4.75 8.71 7.57
N LYS A 31 4.81 7.66 8.40
CA LYS A 31 6.07 6.91 8.66
C LYS A 31 6.50 6.11 7.44
N ALA A 32 5.58 5.47 6.73
CA ALA A 32 5.90 4.78 5.48
C ALA A 32 6.47 5.74 4.44
N ALA A 33 5.90 6.95 4.31
CA ALA A 33 6.40 7.99 3.41
C ALA A 33 7.85 8.40 3.74
N GLN A 34 8.17 8.58 5.02
CA GLN A 34 9.54 8.87 5.45
C GLN A 34 10.51 7.72 5.10
N GLN A 35 10.13 6.47 5.32
CA GLN A 35 10.97 5.30 5.03
C GLN A 35 11.19 5.07 3.53
N LEU A 36 10.22 5.48 2.71
CA LEU A 36 10.28 5.40 1.26
C LEU A 36 10.96 6.61 0.60
N PHE A 37 11.34 7.64 1.38
CA PHE A 37 11.79 8.93 0.88
C PHE A 37 10.79 9.58 -0.10
N LEU A 38 9.49 9.43 0.19
CA LEU A 38 8.38 9.97 -0.60
C LEU A 38 7.57 10.98 0.23
N GLY A 39 6.77 11.80 -0.47
CA GLY A 39 5.74 12.60 0.17
C GLY A 39 4.55 11.73 0.63
N GLN A 40 3.92 12.09 1.76
CA GLN A 40 2.68 11.45 2.23
C GLN A 40 1.56 11.39 1.16
N PRO A 41 1.38 12.39 0.27
CA PRO A 41 0.40 12.29 -0.82
C PRO A 41 0.66 11.12 -1.77
N ALA A 42 1.93 10.86 -2.11
CA ALA A 42 2.31 9.75 -3.00
C ALA A 42 1.98 8.40 -2.36
N VAL A 43 2.32 8.21 -1.08
CA VAL A 43 2.00 6.97 -0.35
C VAL A 43 0.49 6.80 -0.16
N SER A 44 -0.25 7.88 0.09
CA SER A 44 -1.72 7.83 0.18
C SER A 44 -2.36 7.40 -1.14
N HIS A 45 -1.85 7.90 -2.27
CA HIS A 45 -2.31 7.51 -3.59
C HIS A 45 -2.00 6.04 -3.91
N GLN A 46 -0.79 5.58 -3.57
CA GLN A 46 -0.40 4.17 -3.72
C GLN A 46 -1.26 3.25 -2.83
N LEU A 47 -1.59 3.65 -1.60
CA LEU A 47 -2.53 2.91 -0.74
C LEU A 47 -3.94 2.84 -1.35
N ALA A 48 -4.44 3.93 -1.95
CA ALA A 48 -5.72 3.90 -2.65
C ALA A 48 -5.72 2.91 -3.83
N ARG A 49 -4.64 2.90 -4.61
CA ARG A 49 -4.48 1.95 -5.73
C ARG A 49 -4.35 0.51 -5.23
N LEU A 50 -3.63 0.28 -4.13
CA LEU A 50 -3.55 -1.03 -3.48
C LEU A 50 -4.95 -1.52 -3.07
N ARG A 51 -5.78 -0.67 -2.45
CA ARG A 51 -7.16 -1.02 -2.08
C ARG A 51 -8.00 -1.46 -3.28
N GLN A 52 -7.88 -0.75 -4.40
CA GLN A 52 -8.57 -1.11 -5.64
C GLN A 52 -8.06 -2.43 -6.25
N LEU A 53 -6.75 -2.67 -6.21
CA LEU A 53 -6.15 -3.89 -6.79
C LEU A 53 -6.46 -5.14 -5.98
N PHE A 54 -6.57 -5.01 -4.66
CA PHE A 54 -6.89 -6.10 -3.75
C PHE A 54 -8.39 -6.27 -3.50
N ASP A 55 -9.20 -5.28 -3.89
CA ASP A 55 -10.61 -5.17 -3.51
C ASP A 55 -10.80 -5.29 -1.99
N ASP A 56 -9.90 -4.64 -1.24
CA ASP A 56 -9.81 -4.71 0.22
C ASP A 56 -9.55 -3.30 0.79
N PRO A 57 -10.23 -2.90 1.88
CA PRO A 57 -10.08 -1.56 2.45
C PRO A 57 -8.72 -1.29 3.07
N LEU A 58 -7.82 -2.28 3.24
CA LEU A 58 -6.43 -2.25 3.68
C LEU A 58 -6.05 -1.14 4.68
N LEU A 59 -5.58 -1.53 5.86
CA LEU A 59 -5.11 -0.61 6.92
C LEU A 59 -6.19 0.41 7.30
N VAL A 60 -7.35 -0.12 7.71
CA VAL A 60 -8.46 0.67 8.23
C VAL A 60 -8.05 1.31 9.56
N ARG A 61 -8.39 2.58 9.76
CA ARG A 61 -8.17 3.25 11.04
C ARG A 61 -9.00 2.54 12.10
N SER A 62 -8.36 1.93 13.08
CA SER A 62 -9.02 1.59 14.33
C SER A 62 -9.14 2.88 15.14
N ALA A 63 -10.35 3.21 15.61
CA ALA A 63 -10.51 4.20 16.66
C ALA A 63 -9.81 3.63 17.90
N GLY A 64 -8.66 4.22 18.24
CA GLY A 64 -8.05 4.02 19.55
C GLY A 64 -8.80 4.83 20.59
#